data_AF-D6V7W6-F1
#
_entry.id   AF-D6V7W6-F1
#
_cell.length_a   1.000
_cell.length_b   1.000
_cell.length_c   1.000
_cell.angle_alpha   90.00
_cell.angle_beta   90.00
_cell.angle_gamma   90.00
#
_symmetry.space_group_name_H-M   'P 1'
#
loop_
_entity.id
_entity.type
_entity.pdbx_description
1 polymer ?
#
loop_
_entity_poly.entity_id
_entity_poly.type
_entity_poly.pdbx_seq_one_letter_code
_entity_poly.pdbx_strand_id
1 'polypeptide(L)'
;MGCQFIHVETYALIGAQNRQGLSRRSLRDIQAELTRQPYASSHVAAPLQPNVLMGSMNDAFIVAEWQARTALDAAGRKYRRTSPALLAGVLSWPVQSIKLNDNSSQFERYLAFRTDTIAWLSRKFGDNLKCCVEHNDEEYPNLHFIVVPALPADRRMSLSTVHPGIKARQDARNAGASRKEIASAYTRAMRNFQDEFWLEVAQFHGLTREGPRRRRLSRREWRLKKAHVKEIAKLHDARRRQEAELIRAGDKRVEAVRIQVVADVKNKLVPRIKAFVEVRDEQAFQILTMKQKLSHAADEIAALKARIADIEPRLEKISP
;
A
#
# COMPACT_ATOMS: atom_id res chain seq x y z
N MET A 1 -25.89 -10.25 -9.99
CA MET A 1 -25.54 -9.84 -8.60
C MET A 1 -25.77 -11.00 -7.66
N GLY A 2 -24.73 -11.35 -6.90
CA GLY A 2 -24.70 -12.48 -5.96
C GLY A 2 -24.67 -12.03 -4.50
N CYS A 3 -24.29 -12.94 -3.62
CA CYS A 3 -23.85 -12.61 -2.27
C CYS A 3 -22.32 -12.58 -2.22
N GLN A 4 -21.77 -11.86 -1.24
CA GLN A 4 -20.34 -11.92 -0.98
C GLN A 4 -19.91 -13.34 -0.61
N PHE A 5 -18.63 -13.62 -0.84
CA PHE A 5 -17.95 -14.77 -0.28
C PHE A 5 -16.56 -14.34 0.17
N ILE A 6 -16.31 -14.50 1.46
CA ILE A 6 -14.99 -14.38 2.08
C ILE A 6 -14.90 -15.46 3.15
N HIS A 7 -13.77 -16.15 3.22
CA HIS A 7 -13.51 -17.15 4.25
C HIS A 7 -12.06 -17.05 4.72
N VAL A 8 -11.83 -17.38 5.99
CA VAL A 8 -10.48 -17.43 6.57
C VAL A 8 -10.34 -18.72 7.36
N GLU A 9 -9.18 -19.35 7.20
CA GLU A 9 -8.77 -20.55 7.92
C GLU A 9 -7.32 -20.39 8.37
N THR A 10 -6.89 -21.23 9.31
CA THR A 10 -5.56 -21.14 9.90
C THR A 10 -4.79 -22.43 9.71
N TYR A 11 -3.50 -22.31 9.41
CA TYR A 11 -2.65 -23.45 9.07
C TYR A 11 -1.40 -23.50 9.94
N ALA A 12 -0.97 -24.71 10.28
CA ALA A 12 0.18 -24.99 11.13
C ALA A 12 1.28 -25.71 10.33
N LEU A 13 2.47 -25.88 10.92
CA LEU A 13 3.58 -26.62 10.27
C LEU A 13 3.19 -28.06 9.96
N ILE A 14 2.43 -28.69 10.84
CA ILE A 14 1.82 -30.00 10.64
C ILE A 14 0.35 -29.86 11.02
N GLY A 15 -0.54 -30.42 10.21
CA GLY A 15 -1.95 -30.46 10.55
C GLY A 15 -2.21 -31.28 11.82
N ALA A 16 -3.04 -30.76 12.71
CA ALA A 16 -3.49 -31.52 13.87
C ALA A 16 -4.32 -32.74 13.42
N GLN A 17 -4.12 -33.88 14.07
CA GLN A 17 -4.95 -35.07 13.86
C GLN A 17 -6.32 -34.88 14.52
N ASN A 18 -7.36 -35.32 13.82
CA ASN A 18 -8.68 -35.45 14.42
C ASN A 18 -8.79 -36.75 15.25
N ARG A 19 -9.94 -36.98 15.90
CA ARG A 19 -10.18 -38.19 16.71
C ARG A 19 -10.13 -39.49 15.91
N GLN A 20 -10.22 -39.40 14.59
CA GLN A 20 -10.16 -40.51 13.64
C GLN A 20 -8.76 -40.71 13.03
N GLY A 21 -7.73 -40.00 13.53
CA GLY A 21 -6.35 -40.10 13.05
C GLY A 21 -6.08 -39.37 11.73
N LEU A 22 -7.07 -38.73 11.12
CA LEU A 22 -6.91 -37.96 9.90
C LEU A 22 -6.27 -36.61 10.22
N SER A 23 -5.17 -36.31 9.54
CA SER A 23 -4.47 -35.04 9.68
C SER A 23 -5.18 -33.95 8.89
N ARG A 24 -5.33 -32.77 9.51
CA ARG A 24 -5.67 -31.56 8.76
C ARG A 24 -4.55 -31.22 7.76
N ARG A 25 -4.85 -30.35 6.80
CA ARG A 25 -3.84 -29.81 5.90
C ARG A 25 -2.83 -28.95 6.67
N SER A 26 -1.56 -29.10 6.31
CA SER A 26 -0.46 -28.28 6.78
C SER A 26 -0.33 -26.99 5.97
N LEU A 27 0.51 -26.05 6.44
CA LEU A 27 0.82 -24.85 5.67
C LEU A 27 1.47 -25.17 4.32
N ARG A 28 2.27 -26.24 4.22
CA ARG A 28 2.89 -26.66 2.96
C ARG A 28 1.87 -27.20 1.97
N ASP A 29 0.88 -27.95 2.46
CA ASP A 29 -0.20 -28.47 1.60
C ASP A 29 -1.03 -27.33 0.98
N ILE A 30 -1.20 -26.23 1.72
CA ILE A 30 -1.86 -25.03 1.20
C ILE A 30 -0.95 -24.26 0.26
N GLN A 31 0.31 -24.05 0.61
CA GLN A 31 1.26 -23.41 -0.30
C GLN A 31 1.31 -24.13 -1.65
N ALA A 32 1.36 -25.46 -1.64
CA ALA A 32 1.39 -26.27 -2.85
C ALA A 32 0.13 -26.09 -3.70
N GLU A 33 -1.06 -26.07 -3.09
CA GLU A 33 -2.32 -25.84 -3.81
C GLU A 33 -2.40 -24.41 -4.39
N LEU A 34 -2.02 -23.42 -3.60
CA LEU A 34 -2.11 -22.02 -4.00
C LEU A 34 -1.08 -21.63 -5.07
N THR A 35 0.07 -22.32 -5.10
CA THR A 35 1.12 -22.17 -6.13
C THR A 35 0.98 -23.18 -7.27
N ARG A 36 -0.16 -23.89 -7.33
CA ARG A 36 -0.51 -24.80 -8.44
C ARG A 36 0.52 -25.89 -8.70
N GLN A 37 1.06 -26.47 -7.62
CA GLN A 37 1.93 -27.63 -7.74
C GLN A 37 1.15 -28.81 -8.34
N PRO A 38 1.70 -29.56 -9.31
CA PRO A 38 0.95 -30.60 -10.03
C PRO A 38 0.27 -31.64 -9.13
N TYR A 39 0.90 -32.01 -8.01
CA TYR A 39 0.37 -32.99 -7.05
C TYR A 39 -0.72 -32.44 -6.11
N ALA A 40 -0.93 -31.12 -6.08
CA ALA A 40 -1.83 -30.44 -5.14
C ALA A 40 -2.99 -29.71 -5.85
N SER A 41 -3.16 -29.90 -7.16
CA SER A 41 -4.16 -29.19 -7.98
C SER A 41 -5.05 -30.11 -8.80
N SER A 42 -5.28 -31.33 -8.33
CA SER A 42 -6.07 -32.36 -9.05
C SER A 42 -7.53 -31.97 -9.34
N HIS A 43 -8.07 -30.98 -8.63
CA HIS A 43 -9.42 -30.47 -8.83
C HIS A 43 -9.51 -29.37 -9.91
N VAL A 44 -8.38 -28.88 -10.43
CA VAL A 44 -8.31 -27.87 -11.48
C VAL A 44 -7.94 -28.56 -12.78
N ALA A 45 -8.80 -28.47 -13.79
CA ALA A 45 -8.63 -29.21 -15.04
C ALA A 45 -7.37 -28.80 -15.83
N ALA A 46 -7.04 -27.51 -15.82
CA ALA A 46 -5.87 -26.94 -16.48
C ALA A 46 -5.28 -25.82 -15.59
N PRO A 47 -4.47 -26.18 -14.57
CA PRO A 47 -3.98 -25.21 -13.60
C PRO A 47 -3.05 -24.20 -14.29
N LEU A 48 -3.36 -22.92 -14.10
CA LEU A 48 -2.53 -21.81 -14.58
C LEU A 48 -1.69 -21.27 -13.44
N GLN A 49 -0.54 -20.68 -13.74
CA GLN A 49 0.24 -19.99 -12.71
C GLN A 49 -0.62 -18.88 -12.07
N PRO A 50 -0.65 -18.79 -10.73
CA PRO A 50 -1.44 -17.77 -10.03
C PRO A 50 -0.94 -16.37 -10.40
N ASN A 51 -1.86 -15.44 -10.61
CA ASN A 51 -1.51 -14.04 -10.83
C ASN A 51 -1.17 -13.40 -9.48
N VAL A 52 0.08 -12.97 -9.31
CA VAL A 52 0.54 -12.35 -8.05
C VAL A 52 0.17 -10.88 -8.06
N LEU A 53 -0.77 -10.51 -7.18
CA LEU A 53 -1.26 -9.13 -7.09
C LEU A 53 -0.51 -8.31 -6.04
N MET A 54 0.05 -8.98 -5.04
CA MET A 54 0.81 -8.33 -3.97
C MET A 54 1.77 -9.33 -3.30
N GLY A 55 2.98 -8.88 -3.01
CA GLY A 55 3.95 -9.63 -2.22
C GLY A 55 4.42 -10.91 -2.90
N SER A 56 4.83 -11.89 -2.09
CA SER A 56 5.35 -13.18 -2.57
C SER A 56 4.78 -14.31 -1.73
N MET A 57 4.14 -15.26 -2.41
CA MET A 57 3.55 -16.41 -1.73
C MET A 57 4.63 -17.25 -1.05
N ASN A 58 5.73 -17.53 -1.77
CA ASN A 58 6.82 -18.32 -1.22
C ASN A 58 7.43 -17.64 0.01
N ASP A 59 7.68 -16.34 -0.03
CA ASP A 59 8.25 -15.62 1.11
C ASP A 59 7.30 -15.60 2.30
N ALA A 60 5.99 -15.45 2.06
CA ALA A 60 4.99 -15.50 3.13
C ALA A 60 5.04 -16.84 3.89
N PHE A 61 5.12 -17.96 3.18
CA PHE A 61 5.18 -19.29 3.79
C PHE A 61 6.55 -19.57 4.44
N ILE A 62 7.66 -19.11 3.85
CA ILE A 62 9.00 -19.21 4.47
C ILE A 62 9.03 -18.45 5.80
N VAL A 63 8.53 -17.21 5.82
CA VAL A 63 8.45 -16.40 7.04
C VAL A 63 7.58 -17.08 8.09
N ALA A 64 6.40 -17.57 7.72
CA ALA A 64 5.51 -18.27 8.65
C ALA A 64 6.17 -19.55 9.22
N GLU A 65 6.85 -20.33 8.38
CA GLU A 65 7.55 -21.53 8.81
C GLU A 65 8.71 -21.20 9.77
N TRP A 66 9.52 -20.21 9.43
CA TRP A 66 10.63 -19.75 10.27
C TRP A 66 10.15 -19.22 11.62
N GLN A 67 9.13 -18.35 11.63
CA GLN A 67 8.56 -17.81 12.86
C GLN A 67 7.99 -18.93 13.74
N ALA A 68 7.21 -19.87 13.18
CA ALA A 68 6.65 -20.96 13.96
C ALA A 68 7.72 -21.90 14.56
N ARG A 69 8.88 -22.06 13.90
CA ARG A 69 9.99 -22.88 14.40
C ARG A 69 10.79 -22.20 15.52
N THR A 70 10.82 -20.87 15.52
CA THR A 70 11.60 -20.06 16.47
C THR A 70 10.73 -19.44 17.56
N ALA A 71 9.41 -19.40 17.41
CA ALA A 71 8.52 -18.79 18.38
C ALA A 71 8.42 -19.58 19.69
N LEU A 72 7.99 -18.86 20.72
CA LEU A 72 7.52 -19.37 22.00
C LEU A 72 6.02 -19.16 22.13
N ASP A 73 5.37 -19.99 22.94
CA ASP A 73 3.97 -19.80 23.34
C ASP A 73 3.86 -18.77 24.49
N ALA A 74 2.61 -18.50 24.91
CA ALA A 74 2.34 -17.58 26.01
C ALA A 74 2.96 -18.02 27.36
N ALA A 75 3.29 -19.30 27.53
CA ALA A 75 3.96 -19.83 28.72
C ALA A 75 5.50 -19.87 28.57
N GLY A 76 6.05 -19.38 27.45
CA GLY A 76 7.49 -19.40 27.18
C GLY A 76 8.02 -20.75 26.69
N ARG A 77 7.14 -21.69 26.36
CA ARG A 77 7.52 -23.01 25.83
C ARG A 77 7.67 -22.93 24.32
N LYS A 78 8.37 -23.90 23.73
CA LYS A 78 8.50 -24.01 22.28
C LYS A 78 7.11 -24.01 21.61
N TYR A 79 6.93 -23.16 20.60
CA TYR A 79 5.70 -23.11 19.85
C TYR A 79 5.42 -24.47 19.18
N ARG A 80 4.21 -25.01 19.39
CA ARG A 80 3.88 -26.36 18.91
C ARG A 80 3.77 -26.35 17.39
N ARG A 81 4.29 -27.40 16.74
CA ARG A 81 4.21 -27.56 15.27
C ARG A 81 2.77 -27.69 14.75
N THR A 82 1.83 -28.08 15.63
CA THR A 82 0.40 -28.17 15.33
C THR A 82 -0.38 -26.92 15.73
N SER A 83 0.26 -25.96 16.39
CA SER A 83 -0.34 -24.64 16.60
C SER A 83 -0.33 -23.87 15.28
N PRO A 84 -1.43 -23.18 14.93
CA PRO A 84 -1.48 -22.33 13.76
C PRO A 84 -0.30 -21.36 13.67
N ALA A 85 0.25 -21.16 12.48
CA ALA A 85 1.35 -20.26 12.18
C ALA A 85 0.93 -19.09 11.29
N LEU A 86 -0.10 -19.29 10.46
CA LEU A 86 -0.63 -18.27 9.55
C LEU A 86 -2.15 -18.36 9.42
N LEU A 87 -2.74 -17.28 8.92
CA LEU A 87 -4.11 -17.21 8.44
C LEU A 87 -4.08 -17.15 6.92
N ALA A 88 -4.81 -18.04 6.26
CA ALA A 88 -5.06 -17.95 4.83
C ALA A 88 -6.54 -17.65 4.61
N GLY A 89 -6.84 -16.72 3.72
CA GLY A 89 -8.20 -16.42 3.35
C GLY A 89 -8.42 -16.52 1.85
N VAL A 90 -9.70 -16.66 1.49
CA VAL A 90 -10.17 -16.74 0.11
C VAL A 90 -11.39 -15.83 -0.04
N LEU A 91 -11.44 -15.11 -1.15
CA LEU A 91 -12.61 -14.37 -1.63
C LEU A 91 -12.96 -14.89 -3.01
N SER A 92 -14.25 -14.89 -3.36
CA SER A 92 -14.70 -15.35 -4.67
C SER A 92 -15.64 -14.33 -5.31
N TRP A 93 -15.43 -14.05 -6.60
CA TRP A 93 -16.32 -13.22 -7.38
C TRP A 93 -17.50 -14.04 -7.92
N PRO A 94 -18.76 -13.60 -7.75
CA PRO A 94 -19.93 -14.45 -8.05
C PRO A 94 -20.29 -14.55 -9.54
N VAL A 95 -19.43 -14.07 -10.44
CA VAL A 95 -19.58 -14.24 -11.90
C VAL A 95 -18.49 -15.17 -12.37
N GLN A 96 -18.88 -16.20 -13.11
CA GLN A 96 -17.97 -17.24 -13.60
C GLN A 96 -16.85 -16.65 -14.45
N SER A 97 -15.65 -17.22 -14.35
CA SER A 97 -14.43 -16.77 -15.05
C SER A 97 -14.64 -16.68 -16.57
N ILE A 98 -15.32 -17.67 -17.17
CA ILE A 98 -15.66 -17.69 -18.61
C ILE A 98 -16.51 -16.48 -19.08
N LYS A 99 -17.21 -15.80 -18.17
CA LYS A 99 -18.04 -14.63 -18.47
C LYS A 99 -17.31 -13.31 -18.27
N LEU A 100 -16.05 -13.34 -17.82
CA LEU A 100 -15.20 -12.19 -17.65
C LEU A 100 -14.25 -12.08 -18.83
N ASN A 101 -14.74 -11.54 -19.94
CA ASN A 101 -13.88 -11.15 -21.05
C ASN A 101 -13.33 -9.73 -20.83
N ASP A 102 -12.11 -9.47 -21.31
CA ASP A 102 -11.31 -8.26 -21.00
C ASP A 102 -12.00 -6.93 -21.37
N ASN A 103 -13.04 -6.96 -22.21
CA ASN A 103 -13.77 -5.77 -22.67
C ASN A 103 -15.22 -5.69 -22.14
N SER A 104 -15.60 -6.52 -21.17
CA SER A 104 -16.93 -6.46 -20.58
C SER A 104 -16.99 -5.50 -19.39
N SER A 105 -18.15 -4.83 -19.24
CA SER A 105 -18.49 -4.12 -18.00
C SER A 105 -18.44 -5.01 -16.75
N GLN A 106 -18.51 -6.34 -16.90
CA GLN A 106 -18.35 -7.28 -15.80
C GLN A 106 -16.90 -7.46 -15.37
N PHE A 107 -15.97 -7.44 -16.33
CA PHE A 107 -14.54 -7.50 -16.04
C PHE A 107 -14.09 -6.23 -15.31
N GLU A 108 -14.49 -5.04 -15.78
CA GLU A 108 -14.22 -3.79 -15.07
C GLU A 108 -14.74 -3.79 -13.62
N ARG A 109 -15.95 -4.31 -13.41
CA ARG A 109 -16.52 -4.47 -12.05
C ARG A 109 -15.71 -5.44 -11.20
N TYR A 110 -15.19 -6.51 -11.80
CA TYR A 110 -14.32 -7.47 -11.13
C TYR A 110 -12.97 -6.84 -10.75
N LEU A 111 -12.33 -6.11 -11.67
CA LEU A 111 -11.07 -5.40 -11.41
C LEU A 111 -11.22 -4.36 -10.29
N ALA A 112 -12.32 -3.60 -10.29
CA ALA A 112 -12.63 -2.68 -9.21
C ALA A 112 -12.81 -3.42 -7.86
N PHE A 113 -13.59 -4.52 -7.86
CA PHE A 113 -13.77 -5.36 -6.66
C PHE A 113 -12.45 -5.92 -6.12
N ARG A 114 -11.58 -6.40 -7.02
CA ARG A 114 -10.25 -6.92 -6.68
C ARG A 114 -9.38 -5.84 -6.05
N THR A 115 -9.36 -4.66 -6.65
CA THR A 115 -8.58 -3.52 -6.16
C THR A 115 -9.06 -3.05 -4.78
N ASP A 116 -10.37 -2.85 -4.62
CA ASP A 116 -10.97 -2.40 -3.35
C ASP A 116 -10.80 -3.47 -2.25
N THR A 117 -10.86 -4.76 -2.62
CA THR A 117 -10.59 -5.88 -1.71
C THR A 117 -9.15 -5.86 -1.21
N ILE A 118 -8.16 -5.72 -2.10
CA ILE A 118 -6.74 -5.67 -1.71
C ILE A 118 -6.49 -4.47 -0.81
N ALA A 119 -7.02 -3.29 -1.18
CA ALA A 119 -6.89 -2.10 -0.36
C ALA A 119 -7.49 -2.29 1.04
N TRP A 120 -8.65 -2.93 1.16
CA TRP A 120 -9.26 -3.27 2.44
C TRP A 120 -8.42 -4.26 3.26
N LEU A 121 -7.92 -5.32 2.62
CA LEU A 121 -7.03 -6.30 3.26
C LEU A 121 -5.76 -5.63 3.80
N SER A 122 -5.14 -4.76 3.00
CA SER A 122 -3.93 -4.02 3.39
C SER A 122 -4.19 -3.11 4.59
N ARG A 123 -5.32 -2.39 4.61
CA ARG A 123 -5.70 -1.59 5.80
C ARG A 123 -5.99 -2.47 7.02
N LYS A 124 -6.66 -3.60 6.83
CA LYS A 124 -7.12 -4.47 7.92
C LYS A 124 -5.98 -5.20 8.61
N PHE A 125 -5.03 -5.72 7.83
CA PHE A 125 -3.96 -6.57 8.36
C PHE A 125 -2.59 -5.86 8.40
N GLY A 126 -2.45 -4.71 7.72
CA GLY A 126 -1.20 -3.95 7.66
C GLY A 126 -0.05 -4.82 7.18
N ASP A 127 1.11 -4.66 7.83
CA ASP A 127 2.33 -5.41 7.53
C ASP A 127 2.18 -6.93 7.71
N ASN A 128 1.14 -7.41 8.40
CA ASN A 128 0.89 -8.84 8.52
C ASN A 128 0.36 -9.46 7.23
N LEU A 129 -0.22 -8.67 6.31
CA LEU A 129 -0.63 -9.14 4.99
C LEU A 129 0.62 -9.35 4.12
N LYS A 130 0.97 -10.61 3.86
CA LYS A 130 2.23 -10.95 3.17
C LYS A 130 2.06 -11.16 1.68
N CYS A 131 0.91 -11.65 1.24
CA CYS A 131 0.69 -11.91 -0.17
C CYS A 131 -0.81 -11.94 -0.51
N CYS A 132 -1.15 -11.48 -1.71
CA CYS A 132 -2.42 -11.70 -2.37
C CYS A 132 -2.17 -12.26 -3.78
N VAL A 133 -2.83 -13.38 -4.10
CA VAL A 133 -2.78 -14.01 -5.44
C VAL A 133 -4.19 -14.23 -5.96
N GLU A 134 -4.30 -14.26 -7.29
CA GLU A 134 -5.52 -14.49 -8.02
C GLU A 134 -5.45 -15.81 -8.78
N HIS A 135 -6.53 -16.58 -8.66
CA HIS A 135 -6.80 -17.76 -9.47
C HIS A 135 -7.99 -17.46 -10.37
N ASN A 136 -7.77 -17.51 -11.68
CA ASN A 136 -8.78 -17.32 -12.72
C ASN A 136 -9.01 -18.60 -13.56
N ASP A 137 -8.33 -19.69 -13.19
CA ASP A 137 -8.36 -21.03 -13.77
C ASP A 137 -9.44 -21.94 -13.15
N GLU A 138 -10.23 -21.40 -12.21
CA GLU A 138 -11.38 -22.06 -11.58
C GLU A 138 -12.71 -21.53 -12.12
N GLU A 139 -13.84 -22.18 -11.75
CA GLU A 139 -15.18 -21.79 -12.21
C GLU A 139 -15.51 -20.31 -11.92
N TYR A 140 -15.05 -19.82 -10.77
CA TYR A 140 -15.16 -18.43 -10.34
C TYR A 140 -13.77 -17.87 -10.03
N PRO A 141 -13.50 -16.59 -10.34
CA PRO A 141 -12.23 -15.98 -9.98
C PRO A 141 -12.15 -15.85 -8.46
N ASN A 142 -11.02 -16.29 -7.92
CA ASN A 142 -10.77 -16.31 -6.48
C ASN A 142 -9.51 -15.52 -6.14
N LEU A 143 -9.59 -14.77 -5.04
CA LEU A 143 -8.45 -14.08 -4.45
C LEU A 143 -8.05 -14.79 -3.17
N HIS A 144 -6.83 -15.28 -3.14
CA HIS A 144 -6.22 -15.85 -1.95
C HIS A 144 -5.30 -14.84 -1.30
N PHE A 145 -5.37 -14.73 0.02
CA PHE A 145 -4.49 -13.86 0.78
C PHE A 145 -3.89 -14.56 1.98
N ILE A 146 -2.63 -14.25 2.26
CA ILE A 146 -1.86 -14.86 3.35
C ILE A 146 -1.51 -13.77 4.37
N VAL A 147 -1.88 -14.02 5.62
CA VAL A 147 -1.58 -13.18 6.77
C VAL A 147 -0.71 -13.97 7.74
N VAL A 148 0.47 -13.42 8.03
CA VAL A 148 1.41 -14.00 8.99
C VAL A 148 1.53 -13.03 10.16
N PRO A 149 1.21 -13.46 11.41
CA PRO A 149 1.34 -12.60 12.58
C PRO A 149 2.79 -12.13 12.73
N ALA A 150 2.99 -10.90 13.21
CA ALA A 150 4.33 -10.45 13.56
C ALA A 150 4.93 -11.33 14.67
N LEU A 151 6.24 -11.56 14.62
CA LEU A 151 6.99 -12.17 15.71
C LEU A 151 7.66 -11.06 16.52
N PRO A 152 7.20 -10.76 17.75
CA PRO A 152 7.81 -9.72 18.58
C PRO A 152 9.21 -10.13 19.07
N ALA A 153 9.96 -9.17 19.64
CA ALA A 153 11.32 -9.41 20.14
C ALA A 153 11.39 -10.46 21.26
N ASP A 154 10.34 -10.59 22.08
CA ASP A 154 10.22 -11.62 23.11
C ASP A 154 9.88 -13.02 22.56
N ARG A 155 9.74 -13.13 21.23
CA ARG A 155 9.44 -14.33 20.45
C ARG A 155 8.09 -14.96 20.77
N ARG A 156 7.18 -14.28 21.47
CA ARG A 156 5.85 -14.84 21.80
C ARG A 156 4.89 -14.62 20.64
N MET A 157 4.62 -15.70 19.90
CA MET A 157 3.72 -15.65 18.75
C MET A 157 2.30 -16.04 19.14
N SER A 158 1.31 -15.32 18.59
CA SER A 158 -0.10 -15.65 18.79
C SER A 158 -0.96 -15.26 17.58
N LEU A 159 -1.75 -16.21 17.09
CA LEU A 159 -2.71 -15.95 15.99
C LEU A 159 -3.86 -15.01 16.40
N SER A 160 -4.07 -14.79 17.70
CA SER A 160 -5.04 -13.79 18.17
C SER A 160 -4.71 -12.37 17.71
N THR A 161 -3.45 -12.09 17.33
CA THR A 161 -3.03 -10.79 16.79
C THR A 161 -3.61 -10.50 15.40
N VAL A 162 -3.95 -11.54 14.63
CA VAL A 162 -4.43 -11.40 13.23
C VAL A 162 -5.78 -12.04 12.97
N HIS A 163 -6.21 -13.04 13.76
CA HIS A 163 -7.48 -13.72 13.56
C HIS A 163 -8.56 -13.22 14.54
N PRO A 164 -9.61 -12.50 14.09
CA PRO A 164 -10.58 -11.84 14.97
C PRO A 164 -11.35 -12.84 15.85
N GLY A 165 -11.76 -13.99 15.30
CA GLY A 165 -12.41 -15.04 16.08
C GLY A 165 -11.52 -15.59 17.20
N ILE A 166 -10.27 -15.96 16.89
CA ILE A 166 -9.31 -16.49 17.88
C ILE A 166 -9.04 -15.43 18.96
N LYS A 167 -8.90 -14.16 18.58
CA LYS A 167 -8.79 -13.02 19.51
C LYS A 167 -9.96 -12.99 20.49
N ALA A 168 -11.20 -12.89 19.98
CA ALA A 168 -12.38 -12.81 20.83
C ALA A 168 -12.56 -14.05 21.74
N ARG A 169 -12.17 -15.23 21.24
CA ARG A 169 -12.16 -16.46 22.04
C ARG A 169 -11.16 -16.38 23.21
N GLN A 170 -9.96 -15.89 22.94
CA GLN A 170 -8.90 -15.75 23.94
C GLN A 170 -9.26 -14.68 24.97
N ASP A 171 -9.76 -13.52 24.53
CA ASP A 171 -10.18 -12.44 25.41
C ASP A 171 -11.30 -12.90 26.37
N ALA A 172 -12.32 -13.58 25.84
CA ALA A 172 -13.40 -14.14 26.66
C ALA A 172 -12.90 -15.20 27.66
N ARG A 173 -11.94 -16.04 27.24
CA ARG A 173 -11.32 -17.02 28.14
C ARG A 173 -10.53 -16.35 29.27
N ASN A 174 -9.76 -15.31 28.94
CA ASN A 174 -8.98 -14.56 29.93
C ASN A 174 -9.88 -13.83 30.92
N ALA A 175 -11.07 -13.42 30.49
CA ALA A 175 -12.10 -12.84 31.35
C ALA A 175 -12.86 -13.87 32.22
N GLY A 176 -12.48 -15.15 32.19
CA GLY A 176 -13.13 -16.21 32.98
C GLY A 176 -14.51 -16.61 32.47
N ALA A 177 -14.87 -16.26 31.23
CA ALA A 177 -16.19 -16.55 30.68
C ALA A 177 -16.43 -18.07 30.51
N SER A 178 -17.69 -18.47 30.56
CA SER A 178 -18.10 -19.87 30.36
C SER A 178 -17.78 -20.36 28.95
N ARG A 179 -17.72 -21.68 28.77
CA ARG A 179 -17.49 -22.31 27.45
C ARG A 179 -18.50 -21.84 26.38
N LYS A 180 -19.75 -21.61 26.77
CA LYS A 180 -20.82 -21.12 25.88
C LYS A 180 -20.55 -19.68 25.45
N GLU A 181 -20.15 -18.82 26.38
CA GLU A 181 -19.84 -17.41 26.09
C GLU A 181 -18.60 -17.26 25.22
N ILE A 182 -17.56 -18.06 25.47
CA ILE A 182 -16.34 -18.13 24.64
C ILE A 182 -16.70 -18.52 23.19
N ALA A 183 -17.54 -19.54 23.01
CA ALA A 183 -17.99 -19.95 21.68
C ALA A 183 -18.83 -18.84 21.00
N SER A 184 -19.72 -18.19 21.77
CA SER A 184 -20.54 -17.08 21.27
C SER A 184 -19.69 -15.88 20.86
N ALA A 185 -18.65 -15.53 21.63
CA ALA A 185 -17.71 -14.47 21.32
C ALA A 185 -16.98 -14.72 19.99
N TYR A 186 -16.49 -15.94 19.77
CA TYR A 186 -15.90 -16.35 18.49
C TYR A 186 -16.89 -16.18 17.34
N THR A 187 -18.11 -16.71 17.48
CA THR A 187 -19.13 -16.64 16.41
C THR A 187 -19.51 -15.19 16.11
N ARG A 188 -19.67 -14.34 17.11
CA ARG A 188 -19.95 -12.90 16.92
C ARG A 188 -18.80 -12.21 16.19
N ALA A 189 -17.55 -12.43 16.61
CA ALA A 189 -16.39 -11.83 15.93
C ALA A 189 -16.27 -12.27 14.46
N MET A 190 -16.57 -13.53 14.14
CA MET A 190 -16.57 -14.00 12.75
C MET A 190 -17.75 -13.48 11.92
N ARG A 191 -18.89 -13.16 12.56
CA ARG A 191 -19.99 -12.45 11.88
C ARG A 191 -19.60 -11.00 11.60
N ASN A 192 -19.03 -10.31 12.57
CA ASN A 192 -18.54 -8.94 12.40
C ASN A 192 -17.48 -8.87 11.29
N PHE A 193 -16.56 -9.83 11.20
CA PHE A 193 -15.60 -9.91 10.09
C PHE A 193 -16.28 -9.95 8.71
N GLN A 194 -17.40 -10.68 8.58
CA GLN A 194 -18.18 -10.70 7.34
C GLN A 194 -18.94 -9.38 7.12
N ASP A 195 -19.41 -8.75 8.20
CA ASP A 195 -20.13 -7.47 8.15
C ASP A 195 -19.21 -6.32 7.74
N GLU A 196 -17.98 -6.26 8.28
CA GLU A 196 -16.94 -5.29 7.90
C GLU A 196 -16.63 -5.39 6.40
N PHE A 197 -16.35 -6.59 5.89
CA PHE A 197 -16.09 -6.78 4.46
C PHE A 197 -17.28 -6.36 3.58
N TRP A 198 -18.50 -6.59 4.05
CA TRP A 198 -19.69 -6.16 3.33
C TRP A 198 -19.83 -4.65 3.28
N LEU A 199 -19.70 -4.01 4.45
CA LEU A 199 -19.89 -2.58 4.63
C LEU A 199 -18.82 -1.77 3.89
N GLU A 200 -17.59 -2.26 3.86
CA GLU A 200 -16.47 -1.52 3.29
C GLU A 200 -16.16 -1.85 1.83
N VAL A 201 -16.57 -3.03 1.35
CA VAL A 201 -16.24 -3.48 -0.01
C VAL A 201 -17.47 -4.02 -0.72
N ALA A 202 -18.01 -5.14 -0.26
CA ALA A 202 -18.89 -5.96 -1.10
C ALA A 202 -20.18 -5.24 -1.54
N GLN A 203 -20.77 -4.41 -0.67
CA GLN A 203 -21.99 -3.65 -1.00
C GLN A 203 -21.77 -2.65 -2.14
N PHE A 204 -20.58 -2.03 -2.22
CA PHE A 204 -20.22 -1.07 -3.26
C PHE A 204 -20.02 -1.73 -4.62
N HIS A 205 -19.85 -3.05 -4.65
CA HIS A 205 -19.84 -3.86 -5.88
C HIS A 205 -21.18 -4.57 -6.14
N GLY A 206 -22.25 -4.19 -5.43
CA GLY A 206 -23.60 -4.73 -5.62
C GLY A 206 -23.74 -6.17 -5.11
N LEU A 207 -22.94 -6.55 -4.11
CA LEU A 207 -23.03 -7.84 -3.45
C LEU A 207 -23.85 -7.73 -2.17
N THR A 208 -24.70 -8.73 -1.95
CA THR A 208 -25.47 -8.84 -0.71
C THR A 208 -24.66 -9.52 0.39
N ARG A 209 -24.87 -9.13 1.64
CA ARG A 209 -24.22 -9.71 2.82
C ARG A 209 -24.54 -11.20 3.02
N GLU A 210 -25.75 -11.59 2.66
CA GLU A 210 -26.26 -12.95 2.85
C GLU A 210 -27.06 -13.38 1.63
N GLY A 211 -26.87 -14.64 1.22
CA GLY A 211 -27.68 -15.27 0.18
C GLY A 211 -29.10 -15.64 0.67
N PRO A 212 -30.01 -15.97 -0.27
CA PRO A 212 -31.43 -16.17 0.03
C PRO A 212 -31.69 -17.38 0.94
N ARG A 213 -30.88 -18.44 0.81
CA ARG A 213 -30.99 -19.67 1.62
C ARG A 213 -30.73 -19.43 3.10
N ARG A 214 -29.80 -18.54 3.46
CA ARG A 214 -29.44 -18.30 4.87
C ARG A 214 -30.54 -17.61 5.67
N ARG A 215 -31.36 -16.77 5.02
CA ARG A 215 -32.47 -16.05 5.66
C ARG A 215 -33.85 -16.60 5.32
N ARG A 216 -33.95 -17.71 4.57
CA ARG A 216 -35.22 -18.24 4.03
C ARG A 216 -36.06 -17.16 3.34
N LEU A 217 -35.42 -16.26 2.60
CA LEU A 217 -36.11 -15.14 1.96
C LEU A 217 -37.00 -15.62 0.82
N SER A 218 -38.17 -15.01 0.69
CA SER A 218 -39.01 -15.15 -0.50
C SER A 218 -38.30 -14.58 -1.73
N ARG A 219 -38.74 -14.98 -2.92
CA ARG A 219 -38.21 -14.45 -4.19
C ARG A 219 -38.37 -12.92 -4.30
N ARG A 220 -39.43 -12.35 -3.72
CA ARG A 220 -39.70 -10.89 -3.72
C ARG A 220 -38.69 -10.16 -2.84
N GLU A 221 -38.52 -10.59 -1.60
CA GLU A 221 -37.55 -10.00 -0.66
C GLU A 221 -36.12 -10.11 -1.19
N TRP A 222 -35.77 -11.24 -1.82
CA TRP A 222 -34.47 -11.40 -2.44
C TRP A 222 -34.23 -10.42 -3.59
N ARG A 223 -35.25 -10.19 -4.44
CA ARG A 223 -35.18 -9.17 -5.50
C ARG A 223 -35.02 -7.76 -4.93
N LEU A 224 -35.75 -7.43 -3.85
CA LEU A 224 -35.61 -6.13 -3.16
C LEU A 224 -34.21 -5.93 -2.61
N LYS A 225 -33.62 -6.94 -1.94
CA LYS A 225 -32.23 -6.86 -1.46
C LYS A 225 -31.23 -6.65 -2.58
N LYS A 226 -31.38 -7.37 -3.70
CA LYS A 226 -30.54 -7.18 -4.89
C LYS A 226 -30.68 -5.77 -5.47
N ALA A 227 -31.90 -5.24 -5.54
CA ALA A 227 -32.15 -3.89 -6.02
C ALA A 227 -31.51 -2.84 -5.10
N HIS A 228 -31.61 -3.01 -3.78
CA HIS A 228 -31.00 -2.11 -2.81
C HIS A 228 -29.47 -2.05 -2.93
N VAL A 229 -28.78 -3.20 -2.96
CA VAL A 229 -27.31 -3.20 -3.13
C VAL A 229 -26.88 -2.72 -4.51
N LYS A 230 -27.71 -2.92 -5.55
CA LYS A 230 -27.47 -2.35 -6.88
C LYS A 230 -27.50 -0.81 -6.82
N GLU A 231 -28.42 -0.25 -6.06
CA GLU A 231 -28.53 1.20 -5.92
C GLU A 231 -27.36 1.79 -5.14
N ILE A 232 -26.95 1.15 -4.03
CA ILE A 232 -25.73 1.52 -3.30
C ILE A 232 -24.51 1.53 -4.23
N ALA A 233 -24.32 0.47 -5.03
CA ALA A 233 -23.20 0.38 -5.97
C ALA A 233 -23.21 1.51 -7.01
N LYS A 234 -24.38 1.85 -7.57
CA LYS A 234 -24.49 2.96 -8.52
C LYS A 234 -24.15 4.30 -7.89
N LEU A 235 -24.67 4.58 -6.69
CA LEU A 235 -24.38 5.83 -5.96
C LEU A 235 -22.89 5.92 -5.65
N HIS A 236 -22.27 4.81 -5.27
CA HIS A 236 -20.84 4.71 -5.04
C HIS A 236 -20.02 4.99 -6.30
N ASP A 237 -20.40 4.41 -7.44
CA ASP A 237 -19.73 4.65 -8.72
C ASP A 237 -19.89 6.10 -9.20
N ALA A 238 -21.06 6.70 -9.00
CA ALA A 238 -21.29 8.12 -9.30
C ALA A 238 -20.40 9.02 -8.44
N ARG A 239 -20.31 8.74 -7.12
CA ARG A 239 -19.41 9.44 -6.19
C ARG A 239 -17.95 9.32 -6.64
N ARG A 240 -17.48 8.12 -6.97
CA ARG A 240 -16.09 7.91 -7.45
C ARG A 240 -15.77 8.70 -8.71
N ARG A 241 -16.70 8.79 -9.66
CA ARG A 241 -16.52 9.61 -10.87
C ARG A 241 -16.40 11.09 -10.52
N GLN A 242 -17.27 11.58 -9.65
CA GLN A 242 -17.23 12.97 -9.18
C GLN A 242 -15.91 13.28 -8.46
N GLU A 243 -15.45 12.40 -7.57
CA GLU A 243 -14.16 12.55 -6.89
C GLU A 243 -12.99 12.55 -7.88
N ALA A 244 -12.98 11.64 -8.86
CA ALA A 244 -11.95 11.60 -9.89
C ALA A 244 -11.94 12.85 -10.77
N GLU A 245 -13.11 13.42 -11.10
CA GLU A 245 -13.23 14.68 -11.83
C GLU A 245 -12.68 15.86 -11.02
N LEU A 246 -12.98 15.92 -9.71
CA LEU A 246 -12.46 16.95 -8.81
C LEU A 246 -10.93 16.87 -8.69
N ILE A 247 -10.36 15.67 -8.54
CA ILE A 247 -8.91 15.46 -8.49
C ILE A 247 -8.26 15.93 -9.80
N ARG A 248 -8.78 15.48 -10.96
CA ARG A 248 -8.27 15.91 -12.27
C ARG A 248 -8.36 17.42 -12.48
N ALA A 249 -9.44 18.05 -12.03
CA ALA A 249 -9.60 19.49 -12.09
C ALA A 249 -8.58 20.21 -11.18
N GLY A 250 -8.31 19.66 -10.00
CA GLY A 250 -7.25 20.09 -9.09
C GLY A 250 -5.87 20.01 -9.73
N ASP A 251 -5.50 18.86 -10.29
CA ASP A 251 -4.21 18.63 -10.95
C ASP A 251 -3.98 19.61 -12.12
N LYS A 252 -5.02 19.81 -12.96
CA LYS A 252 -4.97 20.80 -14.04
C LYS A 252 -4.74 22.23 -13.53
N ARG A 253 -5.36 22.60 -12.40
CA ARG A 253 -5.17 23.92 -11.78
C ARG A 253 -3.75 24.06 -11.22
N VAL A 254 -3.23 23.05 -10.54
CA VAL A 254 -1.86 23.05 -10.01
C VAL A 254 -0.85 23.19 -11.16
N GLU A 255 -1.03 22.45 -12.25
CA GLU A 255 -0.14 22.54 -13.40
C GLU A 255 -0.24 23.90 -14.11
N ALA A 256 -1.44 24.47 -14.24
CA ALA A 256 -1.61 25.82 -14.79
C ALA A 256 -0.89 26.88 -13.94
N VAL A 257 -1.00 26.81 -12.61
CA VAL A 257 -0.27 27.70 -11.69
C VAL A 257 1.24 27.50 -11.83
N ARG A 258 1.71 26.26 -11.94
CA ARG A 258 3.12 25.95 -12.14
C ARG A 258 3.67 26.58 -13.42
N ILE A 259 2.96 26.41 -14.55
CA ILE A 259 3.34 27.01 -15.83
C ILE A 259 3.39 28.54 -15.71
N GLN A 260 2.39 29.15 -15.06
CA GLN A 260 2.35 30.59 -14.85
C GLN A 260 3.54 31.09 -14.03
N VAL A 261 3.87 30.42 -12.92
CA VAL A 261 5.02 30.78 -12.08
C VAL A 261 6.33 30.69 -12.86
N VAL A 262 6.53 29.62 -13.64
CA VAL A 262 7.73 29.46 -14.48
C VAL A 262 7.81 30.57 -15.53
N ALA A 263 6.69 30.91 -16.18
CA ALA A 263 6.62 31.99 -17.14
C ALA A 263 6.94 33.35 -16.49
N ASP A 264 6.40 33.63 -15.30
CA ASP A 264 6.68 34.86 -14.56
C ASP A 264 8.16 34.97 -14.17
N VAL A 265 8.78 33.88 -13.68
CA VAL A 265 10.22 33.86 -13.39
C VAL A 265 11.03 34.13 -14.66
N LYS A 266 10.73 33.43 -15.75
CA LYS A 266 11.47 33.57 -17.02
C LYS A 266 11.31 34.95 -17.65
N ASN A 267 10.11 35.52 -17.61
CA ASN A 267 9.80 36.74 -18.34
C ASN A 267 10.02 38.01 -17.51
N LYS A 268 9.89 37.94 -16.18
CA LYS A 268 10.05 39.11 -15.30
C LYS A 268 11.36 39.09 -14.54
N LEU A 269 11.70 37.96 -13.92
CA LEU A 269 12.85 37.91 -13.01
C LEU A 269 14.17 37.74 -13.76
N VAL A 270 14.24 36.84 -14.75
CA VAL A 270 15.48 36.60 -15.52
C VAL A 270 15.99 37.87 -16.23
N PRO A 271 15.16 38.68 -16.93
CA PRO A 271 15.66 39.91 -17.56
C PRO A 271 16.17 40.93 -16.53
N ARG A 272 15.51 41.03 -15.37
CA ARG A 272 15.96 41.91 -14.28
C ARG A 272 17.31 41.48 -13.72
N ILE A 273 17.52 40.17 -13.54
CA ILE A 273 18.81 39.62 -13.11
C ILE A 273 19.88 39.92 -14.17
N LYS A 274 19.59 39.70 -15.46
CA LYS A 274 20.53 40.00 -16.55
C LYS A 274 20.94 41.48 -16.56
N ALA A 275 19.98 42.39 -16.52
CA ALA A 275 20.25 43.82 -16.48
C ALA A 275 21.11 44.21 -15.26
N PHE A 276 20.85 43.60 -14.10
CA PHE A 276 21.66 43.85 -12.91
C PHE A 276 23.09 43.34 -13.05
N VAL A 277 23.28 42.18 -13.69
CA VAL A 277 24.60 41.62 -13.99
C VAL A 277 25.36 42.51 -14.98
N GLU A 278 24.70 42.98 -16.04
CA GLU A 278 25.29 43.89 -17.04
C GLU A 278 25.79 45.19 -16.38
N VAL A 279 24.96 45.84 -15.56
CA VAL A 279 25.36 47.06 -14.82
C VAL A 279 26.54 46.78 -13.89
N ARG A 280 26.53 45.64 -13.17
CA ARG A 280 27.63 45.26 -12.29
C ARG A 280 28.92 45.06 -13.07
N ASP A 281 28.86 44.41 -14.21
CA ASP A 281 30.03 44.11 -15.04
C ASP A 281 30.61 45.40 -15.67
N GLU A 282 29.74 46.34 -16.10
CA GLU A 282 30.16 47.70 -16.51
C GLU A 282 30.84 48.47 -15.38
N GLN A 283 30.25 48.47 -14.18
CA GLN A 283 30.85 49.11 -13.01
C GLN A 283 32.21 48.49 -12.66
N ALA A 284 32.34 47.16 -12.74
CA ALA A 284 33.60 46.47 -12.49
C ALA A 284 34.69 46.88 -13.50
N PHE A 285 34.33 47.03 -14.78
CA PHE A 285 35.24 47.51 -15.82
C PHE A 285 35.69 48.96 -15.59
N GLN A 286 34.76 49.84 -15.20
CA GLN A 286 35.09 51.24 -14.86
C GLN A 286 36.02 51.32 -13.64
N ILE A 287 35.77 50.53 -12.60
CA ILE A 287 36.65 50.46 -11.42
C ILE A 287 38.05 49.99 -11.82
N LEU A 288 38.16 48.98 -12.68
CA LEU A 288 39.44 48.46 -13.15
C LEU A 288 40.24 49.53 -13.92
N THR A 289 39.58 50.24 -14.84
CA THR A 289 40.22 51.31 -15.62
C THR A 289 40.61 52.49 -14.74
N MET A 290 39.79 52.86 -13.75
CA MET A 290 40.16 53.88 -12.76
C MET A 290 41.40 53.46 -11.95
N LYS A 291 41.46 52.20 -11.49
CA LYS A 291 42.65 51.68 -10.78
C LYS A 291 43.91 51.75 -11.62
N GLN A 292 43.85 51.43 -12.92
CA GLN A 292 44.99 51.54 -13.84
C GLN A 292 45.46 52.99 -13.99
N LYS A 293 44.53 53.94 -14.20
CA LYS A 293 44.86 55.37 -14.26
C LYS A 293 45.49 55.88 -12.95
N LEU A 294 44.98 55.42 -11.81
CA LEU A 294 45.50 55.79 -10.50
C LEU A 294 46.93 55.26 -10.28
N SER A 295 47.19 54.02 -10.72
CA SER A 295 48.54 53.44 -10.72
C SER A 295 49.50 54.28 -11.56
N HIS A 296 49.10 54.63 -12.79
CA HIS A 296 49.93 55.44 -13.68
C HIS A 296 50.24 56.83 -13.09
N ALA A 297 49.22 57.50 -12.53
CA ALA A 297 49.42 58.78 -11.84
C ALA A 297 50.34 58.64 -10.62
N ALA A 298 50.26 57.53 -9.88
CA ALA A 298 51.17 57.25 -8.77
C ALA A 298 52.62 57.09 -9.24
N ASP A 299 52.83 56.40 -10.37
CA ASP A 299 54.15 56.23 -10.99
C ASP A 299 54.72 57.59 -11.46
N GLU A 300 53.90 58.44 -12.08
CA GLU A 300 54.28 59.80 -12.48
C GLU A 300 54.65 60.68 -11.28
N ILE A 301 53.85 60.64 -10.21
CA ILE A 301 54.15 61.36 -8.97
C ILE A 301 55.46 60.86 -8.36
N ALA A 302 55.71 59.55 -8.35
CA ALA A 302 56.96 59.00 -7.86
C ALA A 302 58.17 59.49 -8.69
N ALA A 303 58.04 59.52 -10.02
CA ALA A 303 59.08 60.05 -10.91
C ALA A 303 59.33 61.55 -10.71
N LEU A 304 58.28 62.35 -10.52
CA LEU A 304 58.40 63.78 -10.22
C LEU A 304 59.07 64.02 -8.86
N LYS A 305 58.68 63.25 -7.83
CA LYS A 305 59.34 63.32 -6.51
C LYS A 305 60.82 62.98 -6.60
N ALA A 306 61.20 61.95 -7.36
CA ALA A 306 62.60 61.60 -7.57
C ALA A 306 63.38 62.72 -8.29
N ARG A 307 62.76 63.37 -9.28
CA ARG A 307 63.35 64.55 -9.96
C ARG A 307 63.52 65.74 -9.01
N ILE A 308 62.52 66.04 -8.17
CA ILE A 308 62.62 67.11 -7.17
C ILE A 308 63.77 66.82 -6.20
N ALA A 309 63.89 65.58 -5.72
CA ALA A 309 64.97 65.17 -4.82
C ALA A 309 66.39 65.26 -5.45
N ASP A 310 66.54 65.12 -6.77
CA ASP A 310 67.82 65.35 -7.47
C ASP A 310 68.14 66.85 -7.67
N ILE A 311 67.12 67.72 -7.69
CA ILE A 311 67.25 69.16 -7.91
C ILE A 311 67.43 69.93 -6.59
N GLU A 312 66.76 69.52 -5.50
CA GLU A 312 66.86 70.13 -4.16
C GLU A 312 68.32 70.39 -3.71
N PRO A 313 69.25 69.41 -3.70
CA PRO A 313 70.63 69.64 -3.29
C PRO A 313 71.44 70.53 -4.26
N ARG A 314 70.93 70.77 -5.47
CA ARG A 314 71.53 71.73 -6.43
C ARG A 314 71.05 73.16 -6.20
N LEU A 315 69.82 73.33 -5.70
CA LEU A 315 69.26 74.63 -5.31
C LEU A 315 69.85 75.11 -3.97
N GLU A 316 70.11 74.21 -3.01
CA GLU A 316 70.78 74.54 -1.75
C GLU A 316 72.21 75.08 -1.94
N LYS A 317 72.88 74.72 -3.05
CA LYS A 317 74.20 75.27 -3.42
C LYS A 317 74.16 76.67 -4.03
N ILE A 318 72.97 77.21 -4.31
CA ILE A 318 72.74 78.50 -4.98
C ILE A 318 72.04 79.52 -4.05
N SER A 319 71.57 79.11 -2.86
CA SER A 319 71.12 80.06 -1.83
C SER A 319 72.32 80.63 -1.05
N PRO A 320 72.48 81.97 -1.00
CA PRO A 320 73.56 82.65 -0.28
C PRO A 320 73.44 82.60 1.25
#